data_AF-A0A0P7AWS7-F1
#
_entry.id   AF-A0A0P7AWS7-F1
#
_cell.length_a   1.000
_cell.length_b   1.000
_cell.length_c   1.000
_cell.angle_alpha   90.00
_cell.angle_beta   90.00
_cell.angle_gamma   90.00
#
_symmetry.space_group_name_H-M   'P 1'
#
loop_
_entity.id
_entity.type
_entity.pdbx_description
1 polymer ?
#
loop_
_entity_poly.entity_id
_entity_poly.type
_entity_poly.pdbx_seq_one_letter_code
_entity_poly.pdbx_strand_id
1 'polypeptide(L)'
;MVLRLGRPANQKSFEGTLFGNNFQIQPVIKGKNSFSPQIKGTITDSANGTTILMDLKIHRFVIVFMAFWLGGVGLGFVGTIYGILRQETNPLFAVVPLVMLAFGIGLAFFGFNSEKEKSIAKIKQIVDGKTRNNKFANSVDT
;
A
#
# COMPACT_ATOMS: atom_id res chain seq x y z
N MET A 1 -8.87 34.52 25.43
CA MET A 1 -7.80 34.26 24.44
C MET A 1 -7.25 32.87 24.71
N VAL A 2 -7.59 31.87 23.89
CA VAL A 2 -7.19 30.47 24.13
C VAL A 2 -5.97 30.17 23.27
N LEU A 3 -4.81 30.08 23.90
CA LEU A 3 -3.57 29.67 23.24
C LEU A 3 -3.64 28.17 22.95
N ARG A 4 -3.92 27.80 21.69
CA ARG A 4 -3.77 26.41 21.23
C ARG A 4 -2.31 26.16 20.89
N LEU A 5 -1.55 25.61 21.84
CA LEU A 5 -0.23 25.06 21.58
C LEU A 5 -0.38 23.87 20.64
N GLY A 6 -0.07 24.08 19.36
CA GLY A 6 0.00 23.01 18.37
C GLY A 6 1.01 21.97 18.81
N ARG A 7 0.55 20.75 19.08
CA ARG A 7 1.44 19.60 19.30
C ARG A 7 2.31 19.43 18.04
N PRO A 8 3.65 19.42 18.15
CA PRO A 8 4.47 18.92 17.06
C PRO A 8 4.23 17.41 17.01
N ALA A 9 3.28 16.98 16.20
CA ALA A 9 3.13 15.57 15.90
C ALA A 9 4.35 15.20 15.05
N ASN A 10 5.37 14.62 15.70
CA ASN A 10 6.39 13.82 15.04
C ASN A 10 5.66 12.68 14.32
N GLN A 11 5.11 12.97 13.13
CA GLN A 11 4.39 12.00 12.31
C GLN A 11 5.44 11.14 11.65
N LYS A 12 5.84 10.08 12.36
CA LYS A 12 6.60 8.97 11.81
C LYS A 12 5.98 8.61 10.47
N SER A 13 6.73 8.76 9.39
CA SER A 13 6.21 8.60 8.02
C SER A 13 6.31 7.17 7.53
N PHE A 14 7.31 6.44 8.02
CA PHE A 14 7.58 5.05 7.73
C PHE A 14 8.07 4.35 8.99
N GLU A 15 7.80 3.06 9.09
CA GLU A 15 8.33 2.18 10.12
C GLU A 15 8.87 0.91 9.50
N GLY A 16 9.82 0.26 10.16
CA GLY A 16 10.46 -0.93 9.62
C GLY A 16 11.83 -1.19 10.21
N THR A 17 12.60 -2.02 9.52
CA THR A 17 13.92 -2.49 9.93
C THR A 17 14.96 -2.20 8.85
N LEU A 18 16.16 -1.81 9.29
CA LEU A 18 17.35 -1.67 8.47
C LEU A 18 18.36 -2.74 8.90
N PHE A 19 18.90 -3.50 7.95
CA PHE A 19 19.91 -4.52 8.19
C PHE A 19 21.03 -4.37 7.14
N GLY A 20 22.16 -3.80 7.57
CA GLY A 20 23.24 -3.38 6.67
C GLY A 20 22.70 -2.41 5.61
N ASN A 21 22.90 -2.75 4.34
CA ASN A 21 22.43 -1.99 3.19
C ASN A 21 20.98 -2.28 2.79
N ASN A 22 20.31 -3.24 3.44
CA ASN A 22 18.94 -3.62 3.10
C ASN A 22 17.95 -3.00 4.10
N PHE A 23 16.85 -2.47 3.59
CA PHE A 23 15.75 -1.97 4.43
C PHE A 23 14.43 -2.61 4.04
N GLN A 24 13.58 -2.78 5.04
CA GLN A 24 12.19 -3.13 4.87
C GLN A 24 11.36 -2.12 5.66
N ILE A 25 10.57 -1.32 4.96
CA ILE A 25 9.76 -0.26 5.55
C ILE A 25 8.32 -0.31 5.04
N GLN A 26 7.40 0.23 5.81
CA GLN A 26 6.01 0.42 5.45
C GLN A 26 5.55 1.82 5.86
N PRO A 27 4.65 2.48 5.10
CA PRO A 27 4.09 3.77 5.48
C PRO A 27 3.33 3.68 6.80
N VAL A 28 3.58 4.62 7.72
CA VAL A 28 2.74 4.77 8.92
C VAL A 28 1.56 5.65 8.55
N ILE A 29 0.42 5.01 8.29
CA ILE A 29 -0.85 5.66 7.95
C ILE A 29 -1.75 5.74 9.18
N LYS A 30 -2.44 6.88 9.35
CA LYS A 30 -3.50 7.02 10.35
C LYS A 30 -4.74 6.26 9.86
N GLY A 31 -4.79 4.97 10.16
CA GLY A 31 -5.84 4.04 9.76
C GLY A 31 -5.26 2.69 9.34
N LYS A 32 -6.05 1.61 9.47
CA LYS A 32 -5.64 0.27 9.01
C LYS A 32 -6.01 0.08 7.54
N ASN A 33 -5.32 0.76 6.61
CA ASN A 33 -5.45 0.41 5.19
C ASN A 33 -4.58 -0.83 4.91
N SER A 34 -5.22 -1.97 4.65
CA SER A 34 -4.49 -3.22 4.35
C SER A 34 -3.76 -3.17 3.00
N PHE A 35 -4.13 -2.23 2.12
CA PHE A 35 -3.46 -2.02 0.82
C PHE A 35 -2.13 -1.27 0.93
N SER A 36 -1.70 -0.88 2.14
CA SER A 36 -0.42 -0.21 2.31
C SER A 36 0.73 -1.12 1.83
N PRO A 37 1.58 -0.66 0.90
CA PRO A 37 2.62 -1.49 0.32
C PRO A 37 3.73 -1.75 1.33
N GLN A 38 4.23 -2.99 1.35
CA GLN A 38 5.51 -3.29 1.97
C GLN A 38 6.62 -2.92 0.98
N ILE A 39 7.50 -2.03 1.40
CA ILE A 39 8.64 -1.56 0.61
C ILE A 39 9.87 -2.31 1.11
N LYS A 40 10.52 -3.05 0.22
CA LYS A 40 11.83 -3.66 0.47
C LYS A 40 12.82 -3.02 -0.46
N GLY A 41 13.99 -2.64 0.04
CA GLY A 41 15.00 -2.05 -0.81
C GLY A 41 16.41 -2.26 -0.31
N THR A 42 17.35 -1.94 -1.19
CA THR A 42 18.78 -2.04 -0.95
C THR A 42 19.43 -0.74 -1.38
N ILE A 43 20.31 -0.23 -0.52
CA ILE A 43 21.11 0.97 -0.73
C ILE A 43 22.45 0.50 -1.30
N THR A 44 22.80 0.92 -2.50
CA THR A 44 24.06 0.54 -3.16
C THR A 44 24.83 1.80 -3.52
N ASP A 45 26.10 1.85 -3.14
CA ASP A 45 26.99 2.94 -3.57
C ASP A 45 27.38 2.74 -5.04
N SER A 46 27.28 3.81 -5.82
CA SER A 46 27.63 3.87 -7.23
C SER A 46 28.63 5.00 -7.46
N ALA A 47 29.38 4.94 -8.57
CA ALA A 47 30.43 5.91 -8.90
C ALA A 47 29.93 7.37 -8.94
N ASN A 48 28.62 7.58 -9.17
CA ASN A 48 27.98 8.90 -9.23
C ASN A 48 27.07 9.20 -8.02
N GLY A 49 27.21 8.47 -6.92
CA GLY A 49 26.42 8.66 -5.69
C GLY A 49 25.68 7.40 -5.23
N THR A 50 24.73 7.55 -4.32
CA THR A 50 24.00 6.42 -3.73
C THR A 50 22.75 6.08 -4.54
N THR A 51 22.61 4.82 -4.96
CA THR A 51 21.42 4.29 -5.65
C THR A 51 20.56 3.49 -4.69
N ILE A 52 19.26 3.79 -4.66
CA ILE A 52 18.29 3.07 -3.84
C ILE A 52 17.40 2.24 -4.76
N LEU A 53 17.56 0.92 -4.71
CA LEU A 53 16.68 -0.03 -5.39
C LEU A 53 15.55 -0.42 -4.44
N MET A 54 14.30 -0.31 -4.88
CA MET A 54 13.14 -0.62 -4.04
C MET A 54 12.07 -1.40 -4.81
N ASP A 55 11.51 -2.41 -4.16
CA ASP A 55 10.42 -3.25 -4.63
C ASP A 55 9.21 -3.04 -3.70
N LEU A 56 8.07 -2.66 -4.30
CA LEU A 56 6.82 -2.38 -3.60
C LEU A 56 5.86 -3.54 -3.82
N LYS A 57 5.50 -4.24 -2.74
CA LYS A 57 4.56 -5.38 -2.80
C LYS A 57 3.31 -5.11 -1.98
N ILE A 58 2.16 -5.56 -2.49
CA ILE A 58 0.91 -5.62 -1.72
C ILE A 58 1.12 -6.49 -0.49
N HIS A 59 0.49 -6.11 0.62
CA HIS A 59 0.46 -6.94 1.81
C HIS A 59 -0.15 -8.32 1.51
N ARG A 60 0.54 -9.41 1.85
CA ARG A 60 0.10 -10.79 1.55
C ARG A 60 -1.33 -11.09 1.99
N PHE A 61 -1.76 -10.53 3.12
CA PHE A 61 -3.15 -10.64 3.60
C PHE A 61 -4.19 -10.17 2.57
N VAL A 62 -3.94 -9.04 1.90
CA VAL A 62 -4.87 -8.52 0.89
C VAL A 62 -4.93 -9.45 -0.31
N ILE A 63 -3.79 -10.00 -0.74
CA ILE A 63 -3.75 -10.97 -1.85
C ILE A 63 -4.59 -12.20 -1.50
N VAL A 64 -4.41 -12.75 -0.29
CA VAL A 64 -5.17 -13.91 0.18
C VAL A 64 -6.66 -13.59 0.30
N PHE A 65 -7.00 -12.43 0.87
CA PHE A 65 -8.38 -11.97 1.00
C PHE A 65 -9.05 -11.82 -0.37
N MET A 66 -8.40 -11.16 -1.32
CA MET A 66 -8.91 -10.98 -2.67
C MET A 66 -9.04 -12.32 -3.41
N ALA A 67 -8.09 -13.23 -3.25
CA ALA A 67 -8.15 -14.57 -3.84
C ALA A 67 -9.33 -15.38 -3.27
N PHE A 68 -9.52 -15.35 -1.94
CA PHE A 68 -10.64 -16.03 -1.29
C PHE A 68 -11.99 -15.43 -1.71
N TRP A 69 -12.08 -14.10 -1.73
CA TRP A 69 -13.31 -13.39 -2.09
C TRP A 69 -13.67 -13.60 -3.57
N LEU A 70 -12.74 -13.35 -4.50
CA LEU A 70 -12.97 -13.58 -5.93
C LEU A 70 -13.20 -15.05 -6.24
N GLY A 71 -12.54 -15.96 -5.52
CA GLY A 71 -12.78 -17.40 -5.61
C GLY A 71 -14.22 -17.76 -5.22
N GLY A 72 -14.72 -17.24 -4.10
CA GLY A 72 -16.10 -17.45 -3.66
C GLY A 72 -17.13 -16.88 -4.64
N VAL A 73 -16.91 -15.65 -5.13
CA VAL A 73 -17.79 -15.04 -6.15
C VAL A 73 -17.74 -15.83 -7.46
N GLY A 74 -16.56 -16.30 -7.87
CA GLY A 74 -16.38 -17.12 -9.06
C GLY A 74 -17.12 -18.47 -8.96
N LEU A 75 -17.07 -19.14 -7.81
CA LEU A 75 -17.86 -20.35 -7.57
C LEU A 75 -19.36 -20.05 -7.62
N GLY A 76 -19.80 -18.94 -7.03
CA GLY A 76 -21.18 -18.47 -7.15
C GLY A 76 -21.59 -18.24 -8.60
N PHE A 77 -20.72 -17.61 -9.41
CA PHE A 77 -20.94 -17.40 -10.85
C PHE A 77 -21.15 -18.74 -11.58
N VAL A 78 -20.25 -19.71 -11.39
CA VAL A 78 -20.40 -21.05 -11.99
C VAL A 78 -21.70 -21.72 -11.55
N GLY A 79 -22.08 -21.60 -10.28
CA GLY A 79 -23.36 -22.09 -9.76
C GLY A 79 -24.57 -21.45 -10.44
N THR A 80 -24.55 -20.13 -10.67
CA THR A 80 -25.62 -19.45 -11.41
C THR A 80 -25.71 -19.91 -12.86
N ILE A 81 -24.58 -20.10 -13.55
CA ILE A 81 -24.56 -20.64 -14.92
C ILE A 81 -25.14 -22.07 -14.95
N TYR A 82 -24.76 -22.92 -14.00
CA TYR A 82 -25.32 -24.27 -13.89
C TYR A 82 -26.83 -24.25 -13.68
N GLY A 83 -27.33 -23.38 -12.79
CA GLY A 83 -28.77 -23.19 -12.57
C GLY A 83 -29.51 -22.73 -13.83
N ILE A 84 -28.95 -21.79 -14.59
CA ILE A 84 -29.55 -21.30 -15.83
C ILE A 84 -29.64 -22.44 -16.87
N LEU A 85 -28.58 -23.22 -17.01
CA LEU A 85 -28.51 -24.29 -18.02
C LEU A 85 -29.31 -25.56 -17.65
N ARG A 86 -29.53 -25.82 -16.36
CA ARG A 86 -30.12 -27.09 -15.88
C ARG A 86 -31.46 -26.95 -15.16
N GLN A 87 -31.77 -25.78 -14.65
CA GLN A 87 -32.93 -25.51 -13.80
C GLN A 87 -33.77 -24.33 -14.31
N GLU A 88 -33.45 -23.81 -15.50
CA GLU A 88 -34.13 -22.66 -16.14
C GLU A 88 -34.26 -21.43 -15.24
N THR A 89 -33.30 -21.24 -14.32
CA THR A 89 -33.29 -20.06 -13.44
C THR A 89 -33.08 -18.79 -14.26
N ASN A 90 -33.64 -17.67 -13.78
CA ASN A 90 -33.56 -16.39 -14.48
C ASN A 90 -32.10 -15.98 -14.78
N PRO A 91 -31.74 -15.72 -16.05
CA PRO A 91 -30.39 -15.29 -16.44
C PRO A 91 -29.88 -14.03 -15.73
N LEU A 92 -30.78 -13.16 -15.26
CA LEU A 92 -30.43 -11.96 -14.49
C LEU A 92 -29.64 -12.29 -13.21
N PHE A 93 -29.77 -13.49 -12.66
CA PHE A 93 -28.99 -13.91 -11.50
C PHE A 93 -27.49 -14.01 -11.77
N ALA A 94 -27.06 -14.19 -13.03
CA ALA A 94 -25.63 -14.19 -13.39
C ALA A 94 -25.01 -12.79 -13.42
N VAL A 95 -25.83 -11.73 -13.54
CA VAL A 95 -25.35 -10.34 -13.61
C VAL A 95 -24.72 -9.91 -12.29
N VAL A 96 -25.30 -10.33 -11.16
CA VAL A 96 -24.81 -9.97 -9.82
C VAL A 96 -23.36 -10.44 -9.58
N PRO A 97 -23.04 -11.74 -9.67
CA PRO A 97 -21.66 -12.22 -9.55
C PRO A 97 -20.72 -11.64 -10.62
N LEU A 98 -21.20 -11.38 -11.84
CA LEU A 98 -20.38 -10.75 -12.89
C LEU A 98 -19.95 -9.33 -12.51
N VAL A 99 -20.90 -8.49 -12.05
CA VAL A 99 -20.61 -7.13 -11.57
C VAL A 99 -19.68 -7.18 -10.35
N MET A 100 -19.91 -8.11 -9.42
CA MET A 100 -19.04 -8.28 -8.24
C MET A 100 -17.61 -8.67 -8.62
N LEU A 101 -17.41 -9.57 -9.60
CA LEU A 101 -16.08 -9.93 -10.10
C LEU A 101 -15.37 -8.72 -10.73
N ALA A 102 -16.06 -8.01 -11.62
CA ALA A 102 -15.52 -6.82 -12.28
C ALA A 102 -15.13 -5.75 -11.24
N PHE A 103 -15.99 -5.53 -10.25
CA PHE A 103 -15.73 -4.59 -9.16
C PHE A 103 -14.55 -5.02 -8.29
N GLY A 104 -14.47 -6.29 -7.90
CA GLY A 104 -13.38 -6.81 -7.08
C GLY A 104 -12.02 -6.70 -7.79
N ILE A 105 -11.97 -7.03 -9.08
CA ILE A 105 -10.75 -6.87 -9.91
C ILE A 105 -10.36 -5.39 -10.00
N GLY A 106 -11.33 -4.51 -10.25
CA GLY A 106 -11.11 -3.06 -10.26
C GLY A 106 -10.52 -2.55 -8.94
N LEU A 107 -11.11 -2.93 -7.81
CA LEU A 107 -10.62 -2.55 -6.48
C LEU A 107 -9.19 -3.02 -6.23
N ALA A 108 -8.85 -4.26 -6.59
CA ALA A 108 -7.48 -4.75 -6.43
C ALA A 108 -6.47 -3.93 -7.24
N PHE A 109 -6.82 -3.61 -8.49
CA PHE A 109 -5.96 -2.87 -9.40
C PHE A 109 -5.79 -1.40 -8.97
N PHE A 110 -6.90 -0.68 -8.78
CA PHE A 110 -6.88 0.73 -8.43
C PHE A 110 -6.41 0.98 -6.98
N GLY A 111 -6.82 0.13 -6.05
CA GLY A 111 -6.46 0.26 -4.63
C GLY A 111 -4.96 0.14 -4.41
N PHE A 112 -4.31 -0.84 -5.05
CA PHE A 112 -2.86 -0.97 -4.96
C PHE A 112 -2.12 0.13 -5.72
N ASN A 113 -2.55 0.45 -6.95
CA ASN A 113 -1.79 1.39 -7.78
C ASN A 113 -1.77 2.80 -7.15
N SER A 114 -2.88 3.25 -6.56
CA SER A 114 -2.94 4.53 -5.85
C SER A 114 -2.00 4.57 -4.62
N GLU A 115 -1.97 3.49 -3.83
CA GLU A 115 -1.10 3.43 -2.63
C GLU A 115 0.39 3.27 -2.99
N LYS A 116 0.69 2.58 -4.10
CA LYS A 116 2.04 2.48 -4.66
C LYS A 116 2.58 3.85 -5.06
N GLU A 117 1.82 4.61 -5.84
CA GLU A 117 2.23 5.94 -6.32
C GLU A 117 2.47 6.92 -5.17
N LYS A 118 1.56 6.95 -4.18
CA LYS A 118 1.74 7.78 -2.97
C LYS A 118 3.02 7.43 -2.21
N SER A 119 3.33 6.13 -2.10
CA SER A 119 4.51 5.66 -1.39
C SER A 119 5.79 6.05 -2.11
N ILE A 120 5.84 5.90 -3.44
CA ILE A 120 6.98 6.31 -4.27
C ILE A 120 7.19 7.83 -4.19
N ALA A 121 6.12 8.61 -4.35
CA ALA A 121 6.20 10.07 -4.28
C ALA A 121 6.76 10.56 -2.93
N LYS A 122 6.35 9.92 -1.82
CA LYS A 122 6.81 10.25 -0.47
C LYS A 122 8.28 9.86 -0.25
N ILE A 123 8.73 8.71 -0.75
CA ILE A 123 10.15 8.32 -0.68
C ILE A 123 11.00 9.29 -1.52
N LYS A 124 10.56 9.62 -2.73
CA LYS A 124 11.26 10.58 -3.59
C LYS A 124 11.40 11.93 -2.89
N GLN A 125 10.35 12.41 -2.20
CA GLN A 125 10.43 13.63 -1.41
C GLN A 125 11.44 13.56 -0.25
N ILE A 126 11.60 12.39 0.38
CA ILE A 126 12.59 12.19 1.47
C ILE A 126 14.02 12.17 0.90
N VAL A 127 14.21 11.56 -0.28
CA VAL A 127 15.53 11.46 -0.94
C VAL A 127 15.95 12.78 -1.58
N ASP A 128 15.05 13.44 -2.32
CA ASP A 128 15.29 14.78 -2.91
C ASP A 128 15.32 15.88 -1.83
N GLY A 129 14.79 15.57 -0.65
CA GLY A 129 14.72 16.45 0.51
C GLY A 129 16.10 16.70 1.12
N LYS A 130 16.78 17.75 0.62
CA LYS A 130 17.68 18.57 1.44
C LYS A 130 17.11 18.69 2.86
N THR A 131 17.88 18.28 3.85
CA THR A 131 17.56 18.39 5.28
C THR A 131 17.06 19.81 5.58
N ARG A 132 15.75 19.97 5.76
CA ARG A 132 15.16 21.25 6.17
C ARG A 132 15.26 21.46 7.69
N ASN A 133 16.39 21.03 8.27
CA ASN A 133 16.78 21.37 9.63
C ASN A 133 18.27 21.09 9.83
N ASN A 134 19.08 22.08 9.44
CA ASN A 134 20.37 22.29 10.08
C ASN A 134 20.11 22.95 11.45
N LYS A 135 19.64 22.13 12.39
CA LYS A 135 19.69 22.40 13.84
C LYS A 135 20.09 21.10 14.52
N PHE A 136 21.25 20.58 14.14
CA PHE A 136 22.08 19.96 15.16
C PHE A 136 22.44 21.10 16.08
N ALA A 137 21.86 21.06 17.28
CA ALA A 137 22.20 21.98 18.33
C ALA A 137 23.73 21.98 18.48
N ASN A 138 24.34 23.11 18.16
CA ASN A 138 25.47 23.57 18.97
C ASN A 138 24.95 23.67 20.40
N SER A 139 25.12 22.58 21.14
CA SER A 139 25.25 22.61 22.58
C SER A 139 26.51 21.82 22.93
N VAL A 140 27.62 22.27 22.38
CA VAL A 140 28.91 22.19 23.05
C VAL A 140 29.34 23.65 23.18
N ASP A 141 29.35 24.10 24.44
CA ASP A 141 30.09 25.23 25.02
C ASP A 141 29.23 25.97 26.05
N THR A 142 29.14 25.39 27.25
CA THR A 142 29.76 25.96 28.47
C THR A 142 29.67 24.99 29.62
#